data_AF-A0A956Y330-F1
#
_entry.id   AF-A0A956Y330-F1
#
_cell.length_a   1.000
_cell.length_b   1.000
_cell.length_c   1.000
_cell.angle_alpha   90.00
_cell.angle_beta   90.00
_cell.angle_gamma   90.00
#
_symmetry.space_group_name_H-M   'P 1'
#
loop_
_entity.id
_entity.type
_entity.pdbx_description
1 polymer ?
#
loop_
_entity_poly.entity_id
_entity_poly.type
_entity_poly.pdbx_seq_one_letter_code
_entity_poly.pdbx_strand_id
1 'polypeptide(L)'
;MSESSRITNPKPHRPFGVSLAILLSFMIFVVIPMAVVIFFGATNELFYRIENQAMAGVDVSGLEFDSFMGAVAIAIAVLVFGVAAWRVRSEWVRRLFTATVLVSGFVAVVALLMAGQGAPNLENGIDSMSAATQDNALIFVAVIAIVTAFVVWMMQRWSAKAFYRGYYTQDDYAHIQKTYGE
;
A
#
# COMPACT_ATOMS: atom_id res chain seq x y z
N MET A 1 -2.68 -14.89 54.03
CA MET A 1 -3.08 -14.03 52.90
C MET A 1 -1.86 -13.87 52.02
N SER A 2 -1.72 -14.71 50.99
CA SER A 2 -0.64 -14.56 50.02
C SER A 2 -0.96 -13.36 49.14
N GLU A 3 -0.07 -12.37 49.12
CA GLU A 3 -0.02 -11.40 48.04
C GLU A 3 0.17 -12.19 46.74
N SER A 4 -0.94 -12.45 46.05
CA SER A 4 -0.94 -12.75 44.63
C SER A 4 -0.24 -11.55 43.98
N SER A 5 1.06 -11.70 43.77
CA SER A 5 1.83 -10.81 42.92
C SER A 5 1.04 -10.77 41.62
N ARG A 6 0.44 -9.60 41.33
CA ARG A 6 -0.14 -9.36 40.01
C ARG A 6 1.04 -9.51 39.07
N ILE A 7 1.18 -10.68 38.45
CA ILE A 7 2.13 -10.90 37.38
C ILE A 7 1.68 -9.91 36.31
N THR A 8 2.32 -8.74 36.29
CA THR A 8 2.06 -7.71 35.30
C THR A 8 2.57 -8.30 34.00
N ASN A 9 1.66 -8.90 33.23
CA ASN A 9 1.92 -9.45 31.92
C ASN A 9 2.66 -8.37 31.11
N PRO A 10 3.96 -8.56 30.77
CA PRO A 10 4.75 -7.53 30.10
C PRO A 10 4.03 -7.07 28.83
N LYS A 11 3.94 -5.75 28.64
CA LYS A 11 3.29 -5.19 27.46
C LYS A 11 4.09 -5.60 26.21
N PRO A 12 3.44 -6.15 25.18
CA PRO A 12 4.14 -6.52 23.95
C PRO A 12 4.78 -5.30 23.30
N HIS A 13 6.04 -5.46 22.91
CA HIS A 13 6.78 -4.47 22.12
C HIS A 13 6.20 -4.41 20.70
N ARG A 14 6.46 -3.30 20.00
CA ARG A 14 6.08 -3.15 18.59
C ARG A 14 6.92 -4.14 17.76
N PRO A 15 6.30 -5.11 17.08
CA PRO A 15 7.06 -6.03 16.25
C PRO A 15 7.58 -5.26 15.03
N PHE A 16 8.89 -5.35 14.79
CA PHE A 16 9.56 -4.74 13.63
C PHE A 16 8.82 -5.04 12.32
N GLY A 17 8.28 -6.24 12.22
CA GLY A 17 7.48 -6.69 11.10
C GLY A 17 6.22 -5.88 10.78
N VAL A 18 5.49 -5.40 11.80
CA VAL A 18 4.31 -4.54 11.58
C VAL A 18 4.75 -3.18 11.07
N SER A 19 5.82 -2.62 11.62
CA SER A 19 6.37 -1.35 11.16
C SER A 19 6.82 -1.42 9.70
N LEU A 20 7.53 -2.49 9.34
CA LEU A 20 7.97 -2.73 7.97
C LEU A 20 6.79 -2.89 7.00
N ALA A 21 5.76 -3.64 7.41
CA ALA A 21 4.56 -3.82 6.60
C ALA A 21 3.84 -2.48 6.33
N ILE A 22 3.67 -1.64 7.35
CA ILE A 22 3.06 -0.31 7.20
C ILE A 22 3.89 0.58 6.27
N LEU A 23 5.22 0.59 6.45
CA LEU A 23 6.12 1.38 5.61
C LEU A 23 6.06 0.93 4.15
N LEU A 24 6.08 -0.37 3.88
CA LEU A 24 5.95 -0.90 2.52
C LEU A 24 4.60 -0.55 1.90
N SER A 25 3.51 -0.63 2.66
CA SER A 25 2.19 -0.18 2.18
C SER A 25 2.19 1.31 1.83
N PHE A 26 2.86 2.16 2.62
CA PHE A 26 2.98 3.58 2.30
C PHE A 26 3.79 3.82 1.03
N MET A 27 4.91 3.11 0.86
CA MET A 27 5.71 3.27 -0.35
C MET A 27 4.91 2.90 -1.61
N ILE A 28 4.20 1.76 -1.59
CA ILE A 28 3.53 1.24 -2.79
C ILE A 28 2.19 1.89 -3.07
N PHE A 29 1.37 2.15 -2.05
CA PHE A 29 0.00 2.63 -2.27
C PHE A 29 -0.17 4.13 -2.05
N VAL A 30 0.84 4.81 -1.52
CA VAL A 30 0.79 6.26 -1.27
C VAL A 30 1.90 6.96 -2.04
N VAL A 31 3.17 6.69 -1.75
CA VAL A 31 4.28 7.48 -2.29
C VAL A 31 4.42 7.30 -3.80
N ILE A 32 4.46 6.06 -4.30
CA ILE A 32 4.64 5.81 -5.74
C ILE A 32 3.45 6.36 -6.56
N PRO A 33 2.18 6.04 -6.24
CA PRO A 33 1.04 6.57 -6.99
C PRO A 33 0.97 8.09 -6.93
N MET A 34 1.21 8.70 -5.77
CA MET A 34 1.20 10.15 -5.65
C MET A 34 2.36 10.81 -6.40
N ALA A 35 3.54 10.20 -6.44
CA ALA A 35 4.66 10.71 -7.23
C ALA A 35 4.34 10.70 -8.73
N VAL A 36 3.73 9.62 -9.22
CA VAL A 36 3.26 9.51 -10.62
C VAL A 36 2.19 10.58 -10.91
N VAL A 37 1.21 10.72 -10.01
CA VAL A 37 0.14 11.71 -10.13
C VAL A 37 0.69 13.15 -10.15
N ILE A 38 1.61 13.48 -9.25
CA ILE A 38 2.25 14.80 -9.20
C ILE A 38 3.09 15.03 -10.46
N PHE A 39 3.82 14.02 -10.93
CA PHE A 39 4.61 14.11 -12.15
C PHE A 39 3.73 14.44 -13.35
N PHE A 40 2.65 13.69 -13.59
CA PHE A 40 1.72 13.95 -14.69
C PHE A 40 0.99 15.29 -14.56
N GLY A 41 0.60 15.67 -13.33
CA GLY A 41 -0.01 16.98 -13.08
C GLY A 41 0.95 18.14 -13.41
N ALA A 42 2.20 18.04 -12.97
CA ALA A 42 3.22 19.05 -13.21
C ALA A 42 3.61 19.15 -14.69
N THR A 43 3.70 18.02 -15.41
CA THR A 43 3.97 18.04 -16.85
C THR A 43 2.82 18.67 -17.62
N ASN A 44 1.57 18.36 -17.28
CA ASN A 44 0.40 18.95 -17.94
C ASN A 44 0.34 20.47 -17.77
N GLU A 45 0.66 21.00 -16.59
CA GLU A 45 0.76 22.46 -16.41
C GLU A 45 1.86 23.09 -17.27
N LEU A 46 3.00 22.41 -17.39
CA LEU A 46 4.12 22.88 -18.18
C LEU A 46 3.78 22.88 -19.68
N PHE A 47 3.14 21.81 -20.17
CA PHE A 47 2.62 21.74 -21.53
C PHE A 47 1.53 22.77 -21.79
N TYR A 48 0.56 22.95 -20.89
CA TYR A 48 -0.47 23.98 -21.05
C TYR A 48 0.10 25.40 -21.13
N ARG A 49 1.19 25.68 -20.40
CA ARG A 49 1.91 26.96 -20.48
C ARG A 49 2.64 27.15 -21.81
N ILE A 50 3.11 26.08 -22.45
CA ILE A 50 3.86 26.11 -23.71
C ILE A 50 2.91 26.04 -24.92
N GLU A 51 1.87 25.21 -24.87
CA GLU A 51 0.90 24.93 -25.94
C GLU A 51 -0.10 26.09 -26.16
N ASN A 52 -0.31 26.95 -25.17
CA ASN A 52 -0.95 28.26 -25.38
C ASN A 52 -0.20 29.15 -26.40
N GLN A 53 1.01 28.77 -26.86
CA GLN A 53 1.72 29.42 -27.96
C GLN A 53 1.80 28.61 -29.27
N ALA A 54 1.45 27.32 -29.29
CA ALA A 54 1.55 26.51 -30.52
C ALA A 54 0.61 25.29 -30.50
N MET A 55 -0.48 25.37 -31.26
CA MET A 55 -1.31 24.27 -31.77
C MET A 55 -2.01 23.37 -30.74
N ALA A 56 -3.28 23.68 -30.50
CA ALA A 56 -4.27 22.77 -29.92
C ALA A 56 -4.43 21.52 -30.80
N GLY A 57 -4.11 20.34 -30.27
CA GLY A 57 -4.42 19.09 -30.97
C GLY A 57 -4.00 17.80 -30.27
N VAL A 58 -3.16 17.84 -29.23
CA VAL A 58 -2.77 16.62 -28.53
C VAL A 58 -3.41 16.64 -27.16
N ASP A 59 -4.39 15.78 -26.96
CA ASP A 59 -4.94 15.53 -25.63
C ASP A 59 -3.91 14.71 -24.83
N VAL A 60 -2.92 15.41 -24.26
CA VAL A 60 -1.89 14.82 -23.38
C VAL A 60 -2.50 14.38 -22.04
N SER A 61 -3.79 14.67 -21.81
CA SER A 61 -4.47 14.42 -20.54
C SER A 61 -5.01 13.00 -20.38
N GLY A 62 -4.45 11.98 -21.07
CA GLY A 62 -4.90 10.58 -21.11
C GLY A 62 -5.14 9.85 -19.77
N LEU A 63 -5.03 10.53 -18.63
CA LEU A 63 -5.58 10.18 -17.33
C LEU A 63 -6.98 10.79 -17.15
N GLU A 64 -8.01 9.96 -17.30
CA GLU A 64 -9.39 10.30 -16.97
C GLU A 64 -9.47 10.80 -15.51
N PHE A 65 -10.10 11.97 -15.29
CA PHE A 65 -10.17 12.62 -13.96
C PHE A 65 -10.70 11.69 -12.85
N ASP A 66 -11.59 10.78 -13.21
CA ASP A 66 -12.15 9.77 -12.30
C ASP A 66 -11.08 8.78 -11.80
N SER A 67 -10.12 8.40 -12.66
CA SER A 67 -9.01 7.53 -12.29
C SER A 67 -8.06 8.21 -11.29
N PHE A 68 -7.85 9.52 -11.45
CA PHE A 68 -7.06 10.35 -10.53
C PHE A 68 -7.72 10.43 -9.15
N MET A 69 -9.02 10.73 -9.09
CA MET A 69 -9.76 10.81 -7.83
C MET A 69 -9.75 9.47 -7.09
N GLY A 70 -9.87 8.35 -7.82
CA GLY A 70 -9.77 7.01 -7.26
C GLY A 70 -8.42 6.74 -6.60
N ALA A 71 -7.32 7.06 -7.29
CA ALA A 71 -5.97 6.87 -6.76
C ALA A 71 -5.72 7.70 -5.49
N VAL A 72 -6.15 8.95 -5.48
CA VAL A 72 -6.03 9.85 -4.31
C VAL A 72 -6.85 9.33 -3.13
N ALA A 73 -8.08 8.89 -3.35
CA ALA A 73 -8.93 8.34 -2.30
C ALA A 73 -8.33 7.09 -1.66
N ILE A 74 -7.76 6.18 -2.48
CA ILE A 74 -7.07 4.97 -2.00
C ILE A 74 -5.83 5.35 -1.19
N ALA A 75 -5.01 6.29 -1.69
CA ALA A 75 -3.81 6.75 -1.00
C ALA A 75 -4.15 7.34 0.38
N ILE A 76 -5.20 8.17 0.47
CA ILE A 76 -5.68 8.73 1.73
C ILE A 76 -6.17 7.62 2.68
N ALA A 77 -6.95 6.67 2.18
CA ALA A 77 -7.44 5.55 2.99
C ALA A 77 -6.29 4.74 3.59
N VAL A 78 -5.30 4.34 2.76
CA VAL A 78 -4.11 3.62 3.23
C VAL A 78 -3.33 4.43 4.25
N LEU A 79 -3.15 5.74 4.01
CA LEU A 79 -2.45 6.62 4.93
C LEU A 79 -3.15 6.71 6.30
N VAL A 80 -4.46 6.97 6.31
CA VAL A 80 -5.25 7.07 7.54
C VAL A 80 -5.22 5.76 8.32
N PHE A 81 -5.50 4.63 7.67
CA PHE A 81 -5.50 3.33 8.33
C PHE A 81 -4.10 2.87 8.73
N GLY A 82 -3.05 3.23 7.98
CA GLY A 82 -1.67 2.92 8.35
C GLY A 82 -1.18 3.72 9.55
N VAL A 83 -1.52 5.01 9.63
CA VAL A 83 -1.23 5.85 10.81
C VAL A 83 -2.03 5.34 12.02
N ALA A 84 -3.30 4.97 11.84
CA ALA A 84 -4.11 4.36 12.88
C ALA A 84 -3.50 3.03 13.35
N ALA A 85 -3.07 2.15 12.43
CA ALA A 85 -2.40 0.89 12.75
C ALA A 85 -1.08 1.09 13.51
N TRP A 86 -0.36 2.18 13.20
CA TRP A 86 0.87 2.54 13.90
C TRP A 86 0.64 3.06 15.33
N ARG A 87 -0.46 3.77 15.57
CA ARG A 87 -0.76 4.44 16.85
C ARG A 87 -1.63 3.60 17.78
N VAL A 88 -2.64 2.93 17.25
CA VAL A 88 -3.71 2.29 18.01
C VAL A 88 -3.49 0.79 18.14
N ARG A 89 -3.43 0.31 19.39
CA ARG A 89 -3.32 -1.13 19.72
C ARG A 89 -4.70 -1.75 19.82
N SER A 90 -5.37 -1.92 18.68
CA SER A 90 -6.70 -2.53 18.60
C SER A 90 -6.77 -3.58 17.49
N GLU A 91 -7.38 -4.72 17.78
CA GLU A 91 -7.61 -5.78 16.80
C GLU A 91 -8.45 -5.32 15.61
N TRP A 92 -9.38 -4.40 15.84
CA TRP A 92 -10.23 -3.83 14.78
C TRP A 92 -9.40 -3.04 13.78
N VAL A 93 -8.47 -2.22 14.27
CA VAL A 93 -7.58 -1.42 13.41
C VAL A 93 -6.67 -2.32 12.57
N ARG A 94 -6.18 -3.43 13.14
CA ARG A 94 -5.43 -4.45 12.39
C ARG A 94 -6.24 -5.01 11.22
N ARG A 95 -7.51 -5.38 11.46
CA ARG A 95 -8.39 -5.93 10.42
C ARG A 95 -8.70 -4.91 9.34
N LEU A 96 -9.02 -3.67 9.73
CA LEU A 96 -9.29 -2.57 8.81
C LEU A 96 -8.08 -2.29 7.93
N PHE A 97 -6.88 -2.11 8.50
CA PHE A 97 -5.67 -1.90 7.71
C PHE A 97 -5.39 -3.06 6.75
N THR A 98 -5.53 -4.31 7.21
CA THR A 98 -5.35 -5.49 6.35
C THR A 98 -6.34 -5.50 5.18
N ALA A 99 -7.61 -5.18 5.46
CA ALA A 99 -8.66 -5.10 4.43
C ALA A 99 -8.39 -3.96 3.44
N THR A 100 -7.99 -2.78 3.92
CA THR A 100 -7.61 -1.65 3.07
C THR A 100 -6.46 -2.01 2.14
N VAL A 101 -5.40 -2.65 2.64
CA VAL A 101 -4.26 -3.08 1.82
C VAL A 101 -4.69 -4.12 0.78
N LEU A 102 -5.55 -5.08 1.14
CA LEU A 102 -6.09 -6.06 0.19
C LEU A 102 -6.91 -5.40 -0.92
N VAL A 103 -7.82 -4.50 -0.57
CA VAL A 103 -8.65 -3.78 -1.55
C VAL A 103 -7.78 -2.90 -2.43
N SER A 104 -6.81 -2.19 -1.85
CA SER A 104 -5.89 -1.32 -2.60
C SER A 104 -5.03 -2.13 -3.58
N GLY A 105 -4.50 -3.27 -3.13
CA GLY A 105 -3.76 -4.20 -3.99
C GLY A 105 -4.60 -4.75 -5.13
N PHE A 106 -5.84 -5.16 -4.84
CA PHE A 106 -6.76 -5.64 -5.86
C PHE A 106 -7.09 -4.56 -6.90
N VAL A 107 -7.46 -3.36 -6.45
CA VAL A 107 -7.79 -2.25 -7.35
C VAL A 107 -6.57 -1.85 -8.19
N ALA A 108 -5.38 -1.79 -7.60
CA ALA A 108 -4.17 -1.45 -8.33
C ALA A 108 -3.82 -2.49 -9.41
N VAL A 109 -4.01 -3.79 -9.12
CA VAL A 109 -3.83 -4.86 -10.11
C VAL A 109 -4.85 -4.75 -11.24
N VAL A 110 -6.13 -4.56 -10.92
CA VAL A 110 -7.18 -4.38 -11.93
C VAL A 110 -6.88 -3.16 -12.81
N ALA A 111 -6.51 -2.03 -12.21
CA ALA A 111 -6.16 -0.81 -12.95
C ALA A 111 -4.98 -1.04 -13.91
N LEU A 112 -3.92 -1.72 -13.47
CA LEU A 112 -2.78 -2.06 -14.34
C LEU A 112 -3.16 -3.00 -15.48
N LEU A 113 -4.01 -3.99 -15.22
CA LEU A 113 -4.48 -4.92 -16.25
C LEU A 113 -5.37 -4.21 -17.29
N MET A 114 -6.23 -3.29 -16.85
CA MET A 114 -7.06 -2.50 -17.77
C MET A 114 -6.20 -1.53 -18.59
N ALA A 115 -5.19 -0.89 -17.99
CA ALA A 115 -4.25 -0.03 -18.71
C ALA A 115 -3.45 -0.80 -19.78
N GLY A 116 -3.08 -2.06 -19.51
CA GLY A 116 -2.36 -2.92 -20.46
C GLY A 116 -3.19 -3.39 -21.66
N GLN A 117 -4.52 -3.26 -21.63
CA GLN A 117 -5.42 -3.69 -22.72
C GLN A 117 -5.72 -2.59 -23.75
N GLY A 118 -5.27 -1.35 -23.51
CA GLY A 118 -5.38 -0.28 -24.51
C GLY A 118 -4.58 -0.61 -25.76
N ALA A 119 -5.25 -0.77 -26.90
CA ALA A 119 -4.56 -0.99 -28.18
C ALA A 119 -3.65 0.20 -28.51
N PRO A 120 -2.42 -0.02 -29.00
CA PRO A 120 -1.56 1.07 -29.43
C PRO A 120 -2.21 1.76 -30.63
N ASN A 121 -2.78 2.95 -30.41
CA ASN A 121 -3.26 3.79 -31.48
C ASN A 121 -2.06 4.26 -32.31
N LEU A 122 -1.85 3.63 -33.47
CA LEU A 122 -0.78 3.97 -34.42
C LEU A 122 -0.84 5.44 -34.90
N GLU A 123 -1.95 6.14 -34.70
CA GLU A 123 -2.13 7.55 -35.02
C GLU A 123 -1.31 8.51 -34.13
N ASN A 124 -0.95 8.12 -32.90
CA ASN A 124 -0.27 9.02 -31.95
C ASN A 124 1.26 8.89 -31.94
N GLY A 125 1.83 8.17 -32.91
CA GLY A 125 3.26 7.86 -32.95
C GLY A 125 3.64 6.73 -31.99
N ILE A 126 4.77 6.08 -32.25
CA ILE A 126 5.31 5.05 -31.36
C ILE A 126 5.88 5.76 -30.14
N ASP A 127 5.05 5.94 -29.11
CA ASP A 127 5.52 6.38 -27.80
C ASP A 127 6.23 5.20 -27.13
N SER A 128 7.55 5.26 -27.06
CA SER A 128 8.40 4.28 -26.40
C SER A 128 8.07 4.11 -24.91
N MET A 129 7.42 5.10 -24.29
CA MET A 129 6.97 5.04 -22.91
C MET A 129 5.75 4.11 -22.72
N SER A 130 4.85 4.07 -23.71
CA SER A 130 3.67 3.19 -23.68
C SER A 130 4.06 1.71 -23.80
N ALA A 131 4.99 1.39 -24.70
CA ALA A 131 5.51 0.04 -24.90
C ALA A 131 6.29 -0.45 -23.66
N ALA A 132 7.14 0.40 -23.08
CA ALA A 132 7.86 0.07 -21.85
C ALA A 132 6.90 -0.16 -20.67
N THR A 133 5.76 0.52 -20.62
CA THR A 133 4.76 0.33 -19.56
C THR A 133 4.04 -1.01 -19.70
N GLN A 134 3.68 -1.41 -20.93
CA GLN A 134 3.08 -2.72 -21.20
C GLN A 134 4.05 -3.87 -20.86
N ASP A 135 5.32 -3.76 -21.24
CA ASP A 135 6.35 -4.76 -20.94
C ASP A 135 6.59 -4.93 -19.43
N ASN A 136 6.50 -3.83 -18.67
CA ASN A 136 6.71 -3.85 -17.22
C ASN A 136 5.43 -4.11 -16.41
N ALA A 137 4.24 -4.09 -17.02
CA ALA A 137 2.97 -4.21 -16.31
C ALA A 137 2.89 -5.51 -15.50
N LEU A 138 3.36 -6.63 -16.05
CA LEU A 138 3.37 -7.92 -15.38
C LEU A 138 4.30 -7.92 -14.16
N ILE A 139 5.45 -7.24 -14.25
CA ILE A 139 6.39 -7.07 -13.13
C ILE A 139 5.72 -6.25 -12.02
N PHE A 140 5.06 -5.14 -12.35
CA PHE A 140 4.35 -4.32 -11.37
C PHE A 140 3.21 -5.08 -10.70
N VAL A 141 2.42 -5.85 -11.46
CA VAL A 141 1.37 -6.71 -10.91
C VAL A 141 1.96 -7.73 -9.94
N ALA A 142 3.06 -8.39 -10.32
CA ALA A 142 3.74 -9.35 -9.44
C ALA A 142 4.26 -8.68 -8.15
N VAL A 143 4.88 -7.50 -8.26
CA VAL A 143 5.38 -6.75 -7.09
C VAL A 143 4.23 -6.35 -6.15
N ILE A 144 3.13 -5.80 -6.69
CA ILE A 144 1.96 -5.42 -5.89
C ILE A 144 1.36 -6.65 -5.20
N ALA A 145 1.20 -7.76 -5.92
CA ALA A 145 0.66 -9.00 -5.36
C ALA A 145 1.56 -9.55 -4.25
N ILE A 146 2.87 -9.62 -4.47
CA ILE A 146 3.85 -10.10 -3.48
C ILE A 146 3.83 -9.21 -2.23
N VAL A 147 3.83 -7.89 -2.39
CA VAL A 147 3.88 -6.98 -1.24
C VAL A 147 2.55 -6.97 -0.49
N THR A 148 1.43 -7.03 -1.20
CA THR A 148 0.10 -7.18 -0.57
C THR A 148 0.04 -8.47 0.25
N ALA A 149 0.46 -9.60 -0.33
CA ALA A 149 0.51 -10.89 0.35
C ALA A 149 1.46 -10.85 1.55
N PHE A 150 2.64 -10.23 1.41
CA PHE A 150 3.59 -10.03 2.49
C PHE A 150 2.99 -9.23 3.65
N VAL A 151 2.33 -8.11 3.38
CA VAL A 151 1.70 -7.28 4.42
C VAL A 151 0.61 -8.06 5.16
N VAL A 152 -0.25 -8.77 4.43
CA VAL A 152 -1.31 -9.59 5.01
C VAL A 152 -0.72 -10.69 5.89
N TRP A 153 0.30 -11.39 5.38
CA TRP A 153 1.02 -12.43 6.10
C TRP A 153 1.64 -11.88 7.40
N MET A 154 2.29 -10.72 7.34
CA MET A 154 2.88 -10.05 8.50
C MET A 154 1.84 -9.64 9.54
N MET A 155 0.66 -9.15 9.11
CA MET A 155 -0.43 -8.80 10.02
C MET A 155 -1.12 -10.02 10.64
N GLN A 156 -0.99 -11.20 10.06
CA GLN A 156 -1.52 -12.46 10.60
C GLN A 156 -0.56 -13.20 11.53
N ARG A 157 0.71 -12.80 11.56
CA ARG A 157 1.73 -13.41 12.42
C ARG A 157 1.43 -13.22 13.91
N TRP A 158 1.86 -14.18 14.73
CA TRP A 158 1.59 -14.20 16.18
C TRP A 158 2.04 -12.92 16.89
N SER A 159 3.21 -12.40 16.54
CA SER A 159 3.77 -11.17 17.13
C SER A 159 2.91 -9.93 16.87
N ALA A 160 2.31 -9.82 15.68
CA ALA A 160 1.35 -8.78 15.37
C ALA A 160 0.06 -8.95 16.18
N LYS A 161 -0.47 -10.18 16.25
CA LYS A 161 -1.68 -10.48 17.04
C LYS A 161 -1.49 -10.11 18.52
N ALA A 162 -0.37 -10.48 19.13
CA ALA A 162 -0.05 -10.12 20.51
C ALA A 162 0.02 -8.59 20.70
N PHE A 163 0.67 -7.87 19.78
CA PHE A 163 0.77 -6.41 19.82
C PHE A 163 -0.60 -5.72 19.81
N TYR A 164 -1.50 -6.13 18.92
CA TYR A 164 -2.84 -5.53 18.79
C TYR A 164 -3.82 -5.97 19.88
N ARG A 165 -3.59 -7.11 20.56
CA ARG A 165 -4.30 -7.49 21.79
C ARG A 165 -3.87 -6.67 23.00
N GLY A 166 -2.60 -6.25 23.04
CA GLY A 166 -2.03 -5.48 24.13
C GLY A 166 -1.52 -6.30 25.32
N TYR A 167 -1.60 -7.63 25.26
CA TYR A 167 -1.06 -8.59 26.25
C TYR A 167 -0.69 -9.91 25.57
N TYR A 168 0.22 -10.68 26.18
CA TYR A 168 0.57 -12.02 25.72
C TYR A 168 -0.39 -13.08 26.28
N THR A 169 -0.81 -14.04 25.46
CA THR A 169 -1.56 -15.21 25.95
C THR A 169 -0.61 -16.28 26.50
N GLN A 170 -1.15 -17.25 27.23
CA GLN A 170 -0.38 -18.39 27.74
C GLN A 170 0.33 -19.14 26.60
N ASP A 171 -0.31 -19.26 25.44
CA ASP A 171 0.29 -19.85 24.23
C ASP A 171 1.45 -19.01 23.68
N ASP A 172 1.33 -17.68 23.71
CA ASP A 172 2.40 -16.79 23.27
C ASP A 172 3.65 -16.97 24.18
N TYR A 173 3.45 -17.15 25.49
CA TYR A 173 4.54 -17.44 26.43
C TYR A 173 5.21 -18.78 26.18
N ALA A 174 4.43 -19.85 25.98
CA ALA A 174 4.97 -21.16 25.65
C ALA A 174 5.82 -21.09 24.37
N HIS A 175 5.40 -20.29 23.39
CA HIS A 175 6.15 -20.11 22.16
C HIS A 175 7.45 -19.30 22.35
N ILE A 176 7.42 -18.23 23.16
CA ILE A 176 8.62 -17.46 23.52
C ILE A 176 9.61 -18.34 24.28
N GLN A 177 9.16 -19.12 25.27
CA GLN A 177 10.01 -20.05 26.02
C GLN A 177 10.64 -21.10 25.09
N LYS A 178 9.89 -21.64 24.13
CA LYS A 178 10.45 -22.58 23.14
C LYS A 178 11.49 -21.93 22.21
N THR A 179 11.34 -20.64 21.92
CA THR A 179 12.20 -19.93 20.96
C THR A 179 13.48 -19.38 21.60
N TYR A 180 13.44 -19.04 22.89
CA TYR A 180 14.53 -18.36 23.62
C TYR A 180 15.01 -19.08 24.87
N GLY A 181 14.44 -20.25 25.19
CA GLY A 181 14.72 -21.00 26.42
C GLY A 181 15.81 -22.06 26.30
N GLU A 182 16.67 -21.98 25.29
CA GLU A 182 17.91 -22.75 25.19
C GLU A 182 19.11 -21.91 25.64
#